data_AF-A0A143QD44-F1
#
_entry.id   AF-A0A143QD44-F1
#
_cell.length_a   1.000
_cell.length_b   1.000
_cell.length_c   1.000
_cell.angle_alpha   90.00
_cell.angle_beta   90.00
_cell.angle_gamma   90.00
#
_symmetry.space_group_name_H-M   'P 1'
#
loop_
_entity.id
_entity.type
_entity.pdbx_description
1 polymer ?
#
loop_
_entity_poly.entity_id
_entity_poly.type
_entity_poly.pdbx_seq_one_letter_code
_entity_poly.pdbx_strand_id
1 'polypeptide(L)'
;MRKQGAEYESMALGPAERGDGGGGVFVTPDGAGVAANSPRRNAVGRGWLLVVALAAAVGAVSFLSNITSDEQLSGQADVVLAARWSLSLIVNAGAVWAALSVAAGYRARSRWAAVVSGAAAPTLALVVHYGAGVVTGWIGAATWSGDNLMWFAAAVLLGPFLGLIGHAARRPTGAGMAAALVAPAGAVLQPVIMGTLRWDGSVPWPNALAGLVSSIVLIVAGVTGVCALARIRLSRPSSPSPGCVSK
;
A
#
# COMPACT_ATOMS: atom_id res chain seq x y z
N MET A 1 45.77 -3.57 9.96
CA MET A 1 45.97 -4.41 11.15
C MET A 1 45.66 -5.86 10.78
N ARG A 2 46.59 -6.76 11.07
CA ARG A 2 46.60 -8.20 10.72
C ARG A 2 46.64 -8.99 12.03
N LYS A 3 45.98 -10.16 12.07
CA LYS A 3 46.15 -11.40 12.90
C LYS A 3 44.78 -11.95 13.34
N GLN A 4 44.36 -13.13 12.85
CA GLN A 4 44.64 -14.51 13.36
C GLN A 4 43.91 -14.79 14.69
N GLY A 5 43.30 -15.95 14.98
CA GLY A 5 43.24 -17.29 14.36
C GLY A 5 42.03 -18.08 14.89
N ALA A 6 41.62 -19.17 14.21
CA ALA A 6 41.90 -20.58 14.56
C ALA A 6 40.91 -21.12 15.64
N GLU A 7 39.93 -21.96 15.27
CA GLU A 7 39.98 -23.44 15.12
C GLU A 7 40.03 -24.20 16.45
N TYR A 8 39.15 -25.21 16.58
CA TYR A 8 39.25 -26.55 17.23
C TYR A 8 37.79 -27.06 17.38
N GLU A 9 37.34 -28.00 16.52
CA GLU A 9 37.32 -29.47 16.72
C GLU A 9 36.50 -29.92 17.95
N SER A 10 35.79 -31.05 17.99
CA SER A 10 35.37 -32.08 17.04
C SER A 10 34.58 -33.11 17.88
N MET A 11 33.82 -33.98 17.21
CA MET A 11 33.59 -35.39 17.58
C MET A 11 32.58 -35.75 18.70
N ALA A 12 31.46 -36.35 18.29
CA ALA A 12 31.06 -37.69 18.73
C ALA A 12 30.11 -38.34 17.70
N LEU A 13 30.59 -39.43 17.11
CA LEU A 13 29.89 -40.41 16.26
C LEU A 13 28.99 -41.31 17.14
N GLY A 14 27.73 -41.57 16.77
CA GLY A 14 27.26 -42.79 16.09
C GLY A 14 26.07 -43.42 16.87
N PRO A 15 25.40 -44.52 16.44
CA PRO A 15 25.43 -45.23 15.16
C PRO A 15 24.02 -45.40 14.51
N ALA A 16 24.04 -46.11 13.37
CA ALA A 16 22.95 -46.43 12.47
C ALA A 16 21.85 -47.36 13.01
N GLU A 17 20.63 -47.23 12.48
CA GLU A 17 19.72 -48.35 12.24
C GLU A 17 19.02 -48.23 10.87
N ARG A 18 18.94 -49.39 10.22
CA ARG A 18 18.29 -49.66 8.94
C ARG A 18 16.79 -49.82 9.15
N GLY A 19 16.00 -49.32 8.21
CA GLY A 19 14.57 -49.63 8.08
C GLY A 19 14.19 -49.60 6.61
N ASP A 20 14.26 -50.78 5.99
CA ASP A 20 13.83 -51.10 4.64
C ASP A 20 12.29 -50.99 4.53
N GLY A 21 11.78 -50.48 3.41
CA GLY A 21 10.34 -50.23 3.26
C GLY A 21 9.99 -49.58 1.94
N GLY A 22 9.94 -50.39 0.89
CA GLY A 22 9.61 -49.98 -0.47
C GLY A 22 8.25 -49.29 -0.64
N GLY A 23 8.23 -48.33 -1.56
CA GLY A 23 7.03 -47.72 -2.12
C GLY A 23 7.41 -47.08 -3.46
N GLY A 24 7.03 -47.74 -4.55
CA GLY A 24 7.57 -47.55 -5.89
C GLY A 24 7.51 -46.12 -6.43
N VAL A 25 8.63 -45.70 -7.03
CA VAL A 25 8.69 -44.59 -7.97
C VAL A 25 8.14 -45.10 -9.30
N PHE A 26 6.90 -44.70 -9.62
CA PHE A 26 6.35 -44.86 -10.96
C PHE A 26 7.03 -43.83 -11.88
N VAL A 27 8.09 -44.26 -12.56
CA VAL A 27 8.71 -43.49 -13.65
C VAL A 27 7.89 -43.76 -14.91
N THR A 28 7.13 -42.78 -15.37
CA THR A 28 6.57 -42.81 -16.73
C THR A 28 7.67 -42.51 -17.74
N PRO A 29 7.91 -43.38 -18.72
CA PRO A 29 8.86 -43.11 -19.79
C PRO A 29 8.14 -42.33 -20.89
N ASP A 30 7.93 -41.02 -20.68
CA ASP A 30 7.62 -40.09 -21.76
C ASP A 30 8.02 -38.67 -21.33
N GLY A 31 9.15 -38.21 -21.88
CA GLY A 31 9.81 -36.94 -21.59
C GLY A 31 9.09 -35.71 -22.13
N ALA A 32 7.83 -35.51 -21.73
CA ALA A 32 7.12 -34.24 -21.88
C ALA A 32 6.87 -33.65 -20.50
N GLY A 33 7.95 -33.18 -19.87
CA GLY A 33 7.90 -32.24 -18.76
C GLY A 33 7.35 -30.91 -19.22
N VAL A 34 6.08 -30.87 -19.66
CA VAL A 34 5.32 -29.65 -19.81
C VAL A 34 5.14 -29.14 -18.39
N ALA A 35 6.07 -28.28 -17.98
CA ALA A 35 5.97 -27.50 -16.77
C ALA A 35 4.60 -26.81 -16.81
N ALA A 36 3.64 -27.41 -16.11
CA ALA A 36 2.32 -26.86 -15.89
C ALA A 36 2.53 -25.58 -15.06
N ASN A 37 2.79 -24.50 -15.78
CA ASN A 37 3.05 -23.18 -15.25
C ASN A 37 1.72 -22.74 -14.61
N SER A 38 1.62 -23.04 -13.32
CA SER A 38 0.35 -23.23 -12.66
C SER A 38 -0.37 -21.88 -12.60
N PRO A 39 -1.64 -21.77 -13.01
CA PRO A 39 -2.39 -20.50 -13.02
C PRO A 39 -2.30 -19.69 -11.71
N ARG A 40 -2.04 -20.38 -10.58
CA ARG A 40 -1.83 -19.78 -9.25
C ARG A 40 -0.54 -18.97 -9.09
N ARG A 41 0.57 -19.29 -9.79
CA ARG A 41 1.83 -18.53 -9.75
C ARG A 41 1.68 -17.20 -10.49
N ASN A 42 1.05 -17.24 -11.67
CA ASN A 42 0.78 -16.05 -12.48
C ASN A 42 -0.13 -15.04 -11.76
N ALA A 43 -1.09 -15.51 -10.95
CA ALA A 43 -1.96 -14.64 -10.16
C ALA A 43 -1.23 -13.93 -8.99
N VAL A 44 -0.20 -14.54 -8.39
CA VAL A 44 0.61 -13.87 -7.33
C VAL A 44 1.45 -12.76 -7.95
N GLY A 45 2.16 -13.07 -9.03
CA GLY A 45 3.03 -12.10 -9.71
C GLY A 45 2.22 -10.87 -10.16
N ARG A 46 1.06 -11.07 -10.78
CA ARG A 46 0.18 -9.97 -11.20
C ARG A 46 -0.31 -9.12 -10.04
N GLY A 47 -0.61 -9.72 -8.89
CA GLY A 47 -1.05 -8.98 -7.69
C GLY A 47 0.03 -8.03 -7.16
N TRP A 48 1.28 -8.49 -7.10
CA TRP A 48 2.41 -7.69 -6.64
C TRP A 48 2.84 -6.63 -7.64
N LEU A 49 2.83 -6.95 -8.95
CA LEU A 49 3.11 -5.98 -10.00
C LEU A 49 2.15 -4.78 -9.94
N LEU A 50 0.86 -5.03 -9.66
CA LEU A 50 -0.10 -3.94 -9.47
C LEU A 50 0.22 -3.08 -8.25
N VAL A 51 0.65 -3.68 -7.14
CA VAL A 51 1.03 -2.92 -5.92
C VAL A 51 2.26 -2.06 -6.19
N VAL A 52 3.28 -2.62 -6.84
CA VAL A 52 4.49 -1.90 -7.24
C VAL A 52 4.16 -0.76 -8.21
N ALA A 53 3.34 -1.04 -9.22
CA ALA A 53 2.92 -0.03 -10.21
C ALA A 53 2.12 1.10 -9.55
N LEU A 54 1.19 0.78 -8.64
CA LEU A 54 0.41 1.78 -7.91
C LEU A 54 1.30 2.63 -6.99
N ALA A 55 2.22 2.00 -6.25
CA ALA A 55 3.16 2.71 -5.38
C ALA A 55 4.07 3.65 -6.18
N ALA A 56 4.63 3.16 -7.30
CA ALA A 56 5.45 3.98 -8.18
C ALA A 56 4.66 5.13 -8.81
N ALA A 57 3.42 4.88 -9.25
CA ALA A 57 2.55 5.91 -9.80
C ALA A 57 2.21 6.99 -8.75
N VAL A 58 1.84 6.59 -7.53
CA VAL A 58 1.57 7.53 -6.43
C VAL A 58 2.81 8.36 -6.13
N GLY A 59 3.98 7.74 -5.99
CA GLY A 59 5.24 8.44 -5.74
C GLY A 59 5.62 9.43 -6.85
N ALA A 60 5.49 9.00 -8.11
CA ALA A 60 5.80 9.83 -9.27
C ALA A 60 4.83 11.02 -9.41
N VAL A 61 3.52 10.79 -9.29
CA VAL A 61 2.51 11.86 -9.37
C VAL A 61 2.68 12.81 -8.18
N SER A 62 2.93 12.28 -6.98
CA SER A 62 3.23 13.07 -5.79
C SER A 62 4.42 14.00 -6.04
N PHE A 63 5.52 13.49 -6.60
CA PHE A 63 6.70 14.29 -6.93
C PHE A 63 6.40 15.34 -7.99
N LEU A 64 5.85 14.94 -9.13
CA LEU A 64 5.53 15.85 -10.24
C LEU A 64 4.56 16.95 -9.82
N SER A 65 3.57 16.62 -8.99
CA SER A 65 2.61 17.60 -8.47
C SER A 65 3.25 18.59 -7.50
N ASN A 66 4.43 18.31 -6.93
CA ASN A 66 5.15 19.21 -6.04
C ASN A 66 6.12 20.16 -6.75
N ILE A 67 6.45 19.91 -8.02
CA ILE A 67 7.28 20.82 -8.82
C ILE A 67 6.54 22.13 -9.03
N THR A 68 7.13 23.24 -8.61
CA THR A 68 6.53 24.58 -8.69
C THR A 68 7.42 25.49 -9.53
N SER A 69 6.85 26.26 -10.46
CA SER A 69 7.59 27.20 -11.30
C SER A 69 7.73 28.58 -10.65
N ASP A 70 8.66 29.39 -11.17
CA ASP A 70 8.88 30.75 -10.68
C ASP A 70 7.64 31.64 -10.87
N GLU A 71 6.90 31.49 -11.96
CA GLU A 71 5.66 32.24 -12.21
C GLU A 71 4.56 31.91 -11.20
N GLN A 72 4.53 30.66 -10.72
CA GLN A 72 3.62 30.26 -9.65
C GLN A 72 4.05 30.85 -8.31
N LEU A 73 5.36 30.90 -8.03
CA LEU A 73 5.91 31.50 -6.81
C LEU A 73 5.75 33.03 -6.79
N SER A 74 5.81 33.68 -7.95
CA SER A 74 5.65 35.13 -8.10
C SER A 74 4.19 35.58 -8.23
N GLY A 75 3.22 34.66 -8.14
CA GLY A 75 1.78 34.95 -8.25
C GLY A 75 1.29 35.29 -9.66
N GLN A 76 2.10 35.07 -10.69
CA GLN A 76 1.73 35.33 -12.09
C GLN A 76 0.92 34.19 -12.72
N ALA A 77 0.94 33.00 -12.09
CA ALA A 77 0.27 31.80 -12.56
C ALA A 77 -0.62 31.15 -11.48
N ASP A 78 -1.35 31.96 -10.72
CA ASP A 78 -2.14 31.51 -9.55
C ASP A 78 -3.20 30.43 -9.87
N VAL A 79 -3.84 30.48 -11.05
CA VAL A 79 -4.79 29.42 -11.46
C VAL A 79 -4.07 28.09 -11.65
N VAL A 80 -2.89 28.12 -12.28
CA VAL A 80 -2.06 26.92 -12.49
C VAL A 80 -1.54 26.41 -11.14
N LEU A 81 -1.15 27.33 -10.24
CA LEU A 81 -0.79 27.01 -8.86
C LEU A 81 -1.95 26.32 -8.14
N ALA A 82 -3.18 26.85 -8.18
CA ALA A 82 -4.34 26.25 -7.55
C ALA A 82 -4.64 24.85 -8.08
N ALA A 83 -4.59 24.65 -9.40
CA ALA A 83 -4.84 23.36 -10.03
C ALA A 83 -3.77 22.31 -9.64
N ARG A 84 -2.49 22.68 -9.76
CA ARG A 84 -1.36 21.82 -9.36
C ARG A 84 -1.42 21.49 -7.88
N TRP A 85 -1.65 22.49 -7.04
CA TRP A 85 -1.69 22.33 -5.59
C TRP A 85 -2.88 21.47 -5.16
N SER A 86 -4.03 21.56 -5.85
CA SER A 86 -5.14 20.63 -5.65
C SER A 86 -4.71 19.19 -5.86
N LEU A 87 -4.02 18.91 -6.98
CA LEU A 87 -3.50 17.57 -7.28
C LEU A 87 -2.50 17.10 -6.21
N SER A 88 -1.57 17.97 -5.81
CA SER A 88 -0.60 17.66 -4.75
C SER A 88 -1.31 17.31 -3.44
N LEU A 89 -2.27 18.11 -2.99
CA LEU A 89 -3.01 17.85 -1.76
C LEU A 89 -3.81 16.54 -1.81
N ILE A 90 -4.38 16.20 -2.97
CA ILE A 90 -5.09 14.92 -3.16
C ILE A 90 -4.12 13.75 -3.04
N VAL A 91 -3.01 13.77 -3.79
CA VAL A 91 -2.10 12.62 -3.86
C VAL A 91 -1.24 12.49 -2.60
N ASN A 92 -0.94 13.60 -1.94
CA ASN A 92 -0.23 13.65 -0.66
C ASN A 92 -1.16 13.53 0.56
N ALA A 93 -2.45 13.28 0.34
CA ALA A 93 -3.38 13.04 1.44
C ALA A 93 -3.01 11.75 2.19
N GLY A 94 -2.93 11.82 3.54
CA GLY A 94 -2.66 10.65 4.37
C GLY A 94 -3.61 9.47 4.08
N ALA A 95 -4.87 9.74 3.73
CA ALA A 95 -5.83 8.74 3.31
C ALA A 95 -5.42 7.97 2.05
N VAL A 96 -4.78 8.61 1.06
CA VAL A 96 -4.28 7.95 -0.16
C VAL A 96 -3.11 7.03 0.16
N TRP A 97 -2.17 7.49 1.00
CA TRP A 97 -1.02 6.69 1.44
C TRP A 97 -1.45 5.52 2.33
N ALA A 98 -2.45 5.73 3.17
CA ALA A 98 -3.05 4.66 3.95
C ALA A 98 -3.78 3.66 3.06
N ALA A 99 -4.55 4.12 2.08
CA ALA A 99 -5.24 3.28 1.11
C ALA A 99 -4.27 2.43 0.29
N LEU A 100 -3.09 2.96 -0.08
CA LEU A 100 -2.03 2.19 -0.74
C LEU A 100 -1.58 1.01 0.13
N SER A 101 -1.34 1.25 1.43
CA SER A 101 -0.97 0.21 2.39
C SER A 101 -2.07 -0.85 2.57
N VAL A 102 -3.32 -0.41 2.69
CA VAL A 102 -4.51 -1.29 2.78
C VAL A 102 -4.66 -2.11 1.49
N ALA A 103 -4.52 -1.51 0.32
CA ALA A 103 -4.61 -2.20 -0.96
C ALA A 103 -3.51 -3.25 -1.13
N ALA A 104 -2.27 -2.92 -0.72
CA ALA A 104 -1.15 -3.86 -0.71
C ALA A 104 -1.42 -5.06 0.21
N GLY A 105 -1.95 -4.80 1.41
CA GLY A 105 -2.33 -5.83 2.36
C GLY A 105 -3.49 -6.72 1.88
N TYR A 106 -4.48 -6.13 1.23
CA TYR A 106 -5.62 -6.86 0.65
C TYR A 106 -5.17 -7.89 -0.38
N ARG A 107 -4.11 -7.62 -1.14
CA ARG A 107 -3.56 -8.55 -2.14
C ARG A 107 -2.66 -9.64 -1.54
N ALA A 108 -2.20 -9.49 -0.30
CA ALA A 108 -1.23 -10.40 0.31
C ALA A 108 -1.86 -11.71 0.81
N ARG A 109 -1.31 -12.88 0.45
CA ARG A 109 -1.93 -14.19 0.76
C ARG A 109 -1.80 -14.63 2.23
N SER A 110 -0.80 -14.15 2.97
CA SER A 110 -0.60 -14.42 4.39
C SER A 110 -0.58 -13.13 5.21
N ARG A 111 -0.71 -13.23 6.53
CA ARG A 111 -0.60 -12.07 7.44
C ARG A 111 0.77 -11.41 7.35
N TRP A 112 1.82 -12.24 7.30
CA TRP A 112 3.21 -11.77 7.13
C TRP A 112 3.40 -11.03 5.82
N ALA A 113 2.91 -11.57 4.70
CA ALA A 113 2.98 -10.89 3.42
C ALA A 113 2.21 -9.55 3.45
N ALA A 114 1.15 -9.44 4.25
CA ALA A 114 0.38 -8.21 4.38
C ALA A 114 1.10 -7.15 5.21
N VAL A 115 1.78 -7.55 6.29
CA VAL A 115 2.66 -6.68 7.07
C VAL A 115 3.77 -6.11 6.17
N VAL A 116 4.46 -6.99 5.46
CA VAL A 116 5.57 -6.59 4.58
C VAL A 116 5.06 -5.73 3.43
N SER A 117 3.97 -6.11 2.76
CA SER A 117 3.43 -5.31 1.65
C SER A 117 2.90 -3.94 2.10
N GLY A 118 2.28 -3.90 3.28
CA GLY A 118 1.78 -2.67 3.90
C GLY A 118 2.89 -1.68 4.22
N ALA A 119 4.07 -2.14 4.65
CA ALA A 119 5.25 -1.28 4.84
C ALA A 119 5.94 -0.94 3.51
N ALA A 120 6.11 -1.93 2.63
CA ALA A 120 6.89 -1.80 1.41
C ALA A 120 6.25 -0.86 0.38
N ALA A 121 4.93 -0.88 0.23
CA ALA A 121 4.23 -0.06 -0.77
C ALA A 121 4.38 1.46 -0.53
N PRO A 122 4.05 2.02 0.65
CA PRO A 122 4.30 3.44 0.93
C PRO A 122 5.80 3.75 0.96
N THR A 123 6.65 2.86 1.46
CA THR A 123 8.11 3.07 1.42
C THR A 123 8.62 3.21 -0.01
N LEU A 124 8.17 2.35 -0.92
CA LEU A 124 8.50 2.45 -2.35
C LEU A 124 8.00 3.75 -2.96
N ALA A 125 6.77 4.18 -2.62
CA ALA A 125 6.24 5.46 -3.09
C ALA A 125 7.09 6.65 -2.59
N LEU A 126 7.57 6.63 -1.33
CA LEU A 126 8.50 7.64 -0.80
C LEU A 126 9.86 7.60 -1.51
N VAL A 127 10.41 6.40 -1.76
CA VAL A 127 11.67 6.24 -2.49
C VAL A 127 11.54 6.80 -3.90
N VAL A 128 10.43 6.54 -4.60
CA VAL A 128 10.18 7.11 -5.93
C VAL A 128 10.03 8.62 -5.84
N HIS A 129 9.26 9.13 -4.87
CA HIS A 129 9.04 10.57 -4.68
C HIS A 129 10.34 11.33 -4.42
N TYR A 130 11.04 10.98 -3.34
CA TYR A 130 12.26 11.68 -2.93
C TYR A 130 13.44 11.32 -3.83
N GLY A 131 13.52 10.09 -4.31
CA GLY A 131 14.55 9.66 -5.25
C GLY A 131 14.47 10.42 -6.57
N ALA A 132 13.27 10.62 -7.13
CA ALA A 132 13.10 11.45 -8.31
C ALA A 132 13.53 12.90 -8.04
N GLY A 133 13.14 13.47 -6.89
CA GLY A 133 13.58 14.81 -6.49
C GLY A 133 15.09 14.95 -6.34
N VAL A 134 15.77 13.94 -5.78
CA VAL A 134 17.24 13.94 -5.65
C VAL A 134 17.91 13.82 -7.02
N VAL A 135 17.47 12.89 -7.87
CA VAL A 135 18.04 12.67 -9.21
C VAL A 135 17.88 13.90 -10.11
N THR A 136 16.79 14.64 -9.94
CA THR A 136 16.48 15.84 -10.73
C THR A 136 17.00 17.14 -10.09
N GLY A 137 17.60 17.08 -8.90
CA GLY A 137 18.16 18.23 -8.20
C GLY A 137 17.15 19.11 -7.45
N TRP A 138 15.86 18.72 -7.40
CA TRP A 138 14.80 19.45 -6.68
C TRP A 138 14.81 19.21 -5.17
N ILE A 139 15.42 18.11 -4.71
CA ILE A 139 15.48 17.73 -3.29
C ILE A 139 16.93 17.40 -2.92
N GLY A 140 17.41 17.92 -1.79
CA GLY A 140 18.75 17.64 -1.29
C GLY A 140 18.93 16.20 -0.77
N ALA A 141 20.17 15.70 -0.81
CA ALA A 141 20.48 14.34 -0.34
C ALA A 141 20.21 14.12 1.17
N ALA A 142 20.13 15.20 1.96
CA ALA A 142 19.76 15.15 3.38
C ALA A 142 18.36 14.55 3.64
N THR A 143 17.51 14.44 2.60
CA THR A 143 16.19 13.80 2.68
C THR A 143 16.22 12.37 3.25
N TRP A 144 17.33 11.65 3.05
CA TRP A 144 17.48 10.26 3.50
C TRP A 144 17.88 10.13 4.97
N SER A 145 18.43 11.18 5.58
CA SER A 145 19.02 11.15 6.93
C SER A 145 18.38 12.14 7.90
N GLY A 146 17.48 13.02 7.45
CA GLY A 146 16.87 14.05 8.30
C GLY A 146 15.48 14.46 7.83
N ASP A 147 15.42 15.38 6.87
CA ASP A 147 14.25 16.22 6.54
C ASP A 147 12.93 15.45 6.36
N ASN A 148 13.01 14.22 5.83
CA ASN A 148 11.84 13.42 5.50
C ASN A 148 11.83 12.06 6.21
N LEU A 149 12.72 11.82 7.18
CA LEU A 149 12.84 10.54 7.88
C LEU A 149 11.53 10.15 8.59
N MET A 150 10.78 11.14 9.10
CA MET A 150 9.50 10.88 9.74
C MET A 150 8.47 10.22 8.82
N TRP A 151 8.51 10.49 7.51
CA TRP A 151 7.60 9.88 6.55
C TRP A 151 7.96 8.42 6.29
N PHE A 152 9.26 8.11 6.18
CA PHE A 152 9.74 6.73 6.11
C PHE A 152 9.41 5.95 7.39
N ALA A 153 9.58 6.58 8.55
CA ALA A 153 9.20 5.99 9.83
C ALA A 153 7.69 5.72 9.87
N ALA A 154 6.84 6.67 9.46
CA ALA A 154 5.40 6.47 9.38
C ALA A 154 5.02 5.31 8.43
N ALA A 155 5.67 5.21 7.27
CA ALA A 155 5.46 4.12 6.32
C ALA A 155 5.83 2.75 6.92
N VAL A 156 6.97 2.65 7.59
CA VAL A 156 7.45 1.39 8.20
C VAL A 156 6.68 1.02 9.47
N LEU A 157 6.24 2.00 10.26
CA LEU A 157 5.55 1.76 11.52
C LEU A 157 4.04 1.57 11.34
N LEU A 158 3.37 2.43 10.56
CA LEU A 158 1.91 2.36 10.35
C LEU A 158 1.53 1.42 9.21
N GLY A 159 2.38 1.32 8.17
CA GLY A 159 2.15 0.47 7.01
C GLY A 159 1.84 -0.99 7.34
N PRO A 160 2.57 -1.66 8.24
CA PRO A 160 2.25 -3.02 8.72
C PRO A 160 0.81 -3.18 9.23
N PHE A 161 0.35 -2.27 10.08
CA PHE A 161 -1.00 -2.32 10.66
C PHE A 161 -2.05 -2.11 9.58
N LEU A 162 -1.84 -1.13 8.69
CA LEU A 162 -2.74 -0.87 7.56
C LEU A 162 -2.76 -2.04 6.56
N GLY A 163 -1.63 -2.69 6.35
CA GLY A 163 -1.53 -3.92 5.57
C GLY A 163 -2.36 -5.06 6.18
N LEU A 164 -2.29 -5.24 7.51
CA LEU A 164 -3.14 -6.21 8.21
C LEU A 164 -4.63 -5.88 8.12
N ILE A 165 -5.00 -4.59 8.18
CA ILE A 165 -6.37 -4.13 7.93
C ILE A 165 -6.82 -4.53 6.52
N GLY A 166 -5.99 -4.27 5.51
CA GLY A 166 -6.24 -4.72 4.13
C GLY A 166 -6.44 -6.22 4.02
N HIS A 167 -5.58 -7.01 4.67
CA HIS A 167 -5.70 -8.46 4.70
C HIS A 167 -7.00 -8.93 5.36
N ALA A 168 -7.42 -8.28 6.45
CA ALA A 168 -8.67 -8.55 7.16
C ALA A 168 -9.90 -8.16 6.32
N ALA A 169 -9.81 -7.11 5.50
CA ALA A 169 -10.89 -6.62 4.65
C ALA A 169 -11.40 -7.63 3.60
N ARG A 170 -10.65 -8.71 3.35
CA ARG A 170 -11.11 -9.82 2.50
C ARG A 170 -12.14 -10.74 3.14
N ARG A 171 -12.22 -10.74 4.47
CA ARG A 171 -13.08 -11.69 5.18
C ARG A 171 -14.55 -11.32 4.93
N PRO A 172 -15.44 -12.28 4.61
CA PRO A 172 -16.85 -12.00 4.38
C PRO A 172 -17.65 -11.75 5.68
N THR A 173 -17.01 -11.21 6.71
CA THR A 173 -17.59 -10.95 8.04
C THR A 173 -17.84 -9.45 8.26
N GLY A 174 -18.61 -9.10 9.30
CA GLY A 174 -18.77 -7.70 9.70
C GLY A 174 -17.44 -7.00 10.00
N ALA A 175 -16.50 -7.71 10.64
CA ALA A 175 -15.14 -7.21 10.89
C ALA A 175 -14.35 -6.96 9.59
N GLY A 176 -14.51 -7.82 8.58
CA GLY A 176 -13.93 -7.58 7.25
C GLY A 176 -14.52 -6.36 6.56
N MET A 177 -15.83 -6.11 6.72
CA MET A 177 -16.46 -4.89 6.24
C MET A 177 -15.92 -3.64 6.95
N ALA A 178 -15.84 -3.68 8.29
CA ALA A 178 -15.25 -2.58 9.06
C ALA A 178 -13.82 -2.27 8.61
N ALA A 179 -13.00 -3.31 8.38
CA ALA A 179 -11.65 -3.14 7.85
C ALA A 179 -11.63 -2.55 6.43
N ALA A 180 -12.56 -2.95 5.56
CA ALA A 180 -12.69 -2.39 4.20
C ALA A 180 -13.07 -0.90 4.19
N LEU A 181 -13.77 -0.43 5.24
CA LEU A 181 -14.20 0.96 5.37
C LEU A 181 -13.10 1.91 5.85
N VAL A 182 -11.97 1.42 6.35
CA VAL A 182 -10.89 2.26 6.91
C VAL A 182 -10.39 3.30 5.90
N ALA A 183 -10.06 2.88 4.68
CA ALA A 183 -9.57 3.78 3.64
C ALA A 183 -10.63 4.83 3.20
N PRO A 184 -11.87 4.45 2.83
CA PRO A 184 -12.88 5.44 2.44
C PRO A 184 -13.31 6.34 3.61
N ALA A 185 -13.38 5.83 4.84
CA ALA A 185 -13.65 6.66 6.01
C ALA A 185 -12.53 7.68 6.25
N GLY A 186 -11.27 7.27 6.10
CA GLY A 186 -10.12 8.18 6.17
C GLY A 186 -10.21 9.31 5.15
N ALA A 187 -10.63 9.01 3.91
CA ALA A 187 -10.81 10.01 2.87
C ALA A 187 -11.92 11.02 3.19
N VAL A 188 -13.03 10.59 3.81
CA VAL A 188 -14.10 11.50 4.26
C VAL A 188 -13.68 12.33 5.47
N LEU A 189 -12.99 11.73 6.43
CA LEU A 189 -12.66 12.36 7.71
C LEU A 189 -11.47 13.31 7.61
N GLN A 190 -10.49 13.03 6.76
CA GLN A 190 -9.25 13.82 6.69
C GLN A 190 -9.52 15.32 6.46
N PRO A 191 -10.37 15.74 5.50
CA PRO A 191 -10.64 17.17 5.31
C PRO A 191 -11.28 17.86 6.51
N VAL A 192 -12.11 17.13 7.27
CA VAL A 192 -12.76 17.66 8.48
C VAL A 192 -11.73 17.85 9.58
N ILE A 193 -10.85 16.87 9.79
CA ILE A 193 -9.81 16.91 10.81
C ILE A 193 -8.78 17.99 10.49
N MET A 194 -8.41 18.14 9.22
CA MET A 194 -7.43 19.15 8.77
C MET A 194 -8.02 20.55 8.62
N GLY A 195 -9.34 20.72 8.78
CA GLY A 195 -9.99 22.03 8.66
C GLY A 195 -10.01 22.61 7.24
N THR A 196 -9.69 21.83 6.21
CA THR A 196 -9.51 22.31 4.82
C THR A 196 -10.82 22.60 4.08
N LEU A 197 -11.97 22.37 4.73
CA LEU A 197 -13.30 22.70 4.22
C LEU A 197 -13.72 24.15 4.46
N ARG A 198 -12.98 24.89 5.29
CA ARG A 198 -13.31 26.26 5.66
C ARG A 198 -12.37 27.23 4.97
N TRP A 199 -12.94 28.31 4.44
CA TRP A 199 -12.19 29.48 4.02
C TRP A 199 -12.21 30.47 5.18
N ASP A 200 -11.06 30.75 5.78
CA ASP A 200 -10.92 31.73 6.87
C ASP A 200 -10.19 33.02 6.44
N GLY A 201 -9.73 33.10 5.18
CA GLY A 201 -9.05 34.26 4.60
C GLY A 201 -7.61 34.41 5.05
N SER A 202 -7.10 33.48 5.87
CA SER A 202 -5.72 33.52 6.40
C SER A 202 -4.68 33.07 5.37
N VAL A 203 -5.10 32.33 4.34
CA VAL A 203 -4.23 31.80 3.28
C VAL A 203 -4.54 32.44 1.92
N PRO A 204 -3.54 32.59 1.03
CA PRO A 204 -3.77 33.05 -0.34
C PRO A 204 -4.85 32.25 -1.06
N TRP A 205 -5.63 32.91 -1.91
CA TRP A 205 -6.77 32.30 -2.59
C TRP A 205 -6.44 31.01 -3.38
N PRO A 206 -5.26 30.84 -4.03
CA PRO A 206 -4.95 29.60 -4.74
C PRO A 206 -4.86 28.41 -3.78
N ASN A 207 -4.30 28.64 -2.59
CA ASN A 207 -4.15 27.65 -1.54
C ASN A 207 -5.51 27.31 -0.92
N ALA A 208 -6.34 28.32 -0.66
CA ALA A 208 -7.71 28.12 -0.16
C ALA A 208 -8.54 27.28 -1.13
N LEU A 209 -8.53 27.64 -2.42
CA LEU A 209 -9.25 26.91 -3.46
C LEU A 209 -8.74 25.48 -3.59
N ALA A 210 -7.43 25.27 -3.60
CA ALA A 210 -6.85 23.93 -3.66
C ALA A 210 -7.21 23.06 -2.44
N GLY A 211 -7.23 23.66 -1.25
CA GLY A 211 -7.72 23.02 -0.02
C GLY A 211 -9.17 22.56 -0.17
N LEU A 212 -10.05 23.43 -0.67
CA LEU A 212 -11.46 23.11 -0.88
C LEU A 212 -11.66 22.03 -1.95
N VAL A 213 -11.02 22.17 -3.11
CA VAL A 213 -11.13 21.22 -4.22
C VAL A 213 -10.64 19.84 -3.80
N SER A 214 -9.44 19.75 -3.18
CA SER A 214 -8.90 18.47 -2.72
C SER A 214 -9.80 17.82 -1.66
N SER A 215 -10.37 18.62 -0.76
CA SER A 215 -11.34 18.16 0.24
C SER A 215 -12.59 17.56 -0.38
N ILE A 216 -13.20 18.24 -1.35
CA ILE A 216 -14.39 17.75 -2.05
C ILE A 216 -14.07 16.44 -2.77
N VAL A 217 -12.93 16.37 -3.48
CA VAL A 217 -12.51 15.16 -4.19
C VAL A 217 -12.33 13.98 -3.23
N LEU A 218 -11.66 14.18 -2.09
CA LEU A 218 -11.47 13.12 -1.08
C LEU A 218 -12.80 12.65 -0.49
N ILE A 219 -13.72 13.56 -0.17
CA ILE A 219 -15.05 13.21 0.35
C ILE A 219 -15.84 12.41 -0.68
N VAL A 220 -15.90 12.89 -1.94
CA VAL A 220 -16.61 12.19 -3.02
C VAL A 220 -16.03 10.80 -3.25
N ALA A 221 -14.70 10.66 -3.29
CA ALA A 221 -14.03 9.37 -3.43
C ALA A 221 -14.33 8.43 -2.25
N GLY A 222 -14.29 8.95 -1.02
CA GLY A 222 -14.62 8.21 0.20
C GLY A 222 -16.07 7.72 0.23
N VAL A 223 -17.03 8.62 -0.01
CA VAL A 223 -18.47 8.28 -0.08
C VAL A 223 -18.72 7.25 -1.18
N THR A 224 -18.13 7.43 -2.36
CA THR A 224 -18.23 6.46 -3.47
C THR A 224 -17.71 5.09 -3.05
N GLY A 225 -16.58 5.04 -2.35
CA GLY A 225 -16.02 3.81 -1.79
C GLY A 225 -16.95 3.13 -0.78
N VAL A 226 -17.55 3.89 0.14
CA VAL A 226 -18.56 3.35 1.08
C VAL A 226 -19.77 2.79 0.34
N CYS A 227 -20.33 3.54 -0.61
CA CYS A 227 -21.48 3.10 -1.40
C CYS A 227 -21.17 1.84 -2.22
N ALA A 228 -19.99 1.76 -2.84
CA ALA A 228 -19.57 0.59 -3.59
C ALA A 228 -19.47 -0.66 -2.68
N LEU A 229 -18.88 -0.52 -1.49
CA LEU A 229 -18.79 -1.61 -0.51
C LEU A 229 -20.17 -2.06 -0.01
N ALA A 230 -21.07 -1.11 0.26
CA ALA A 230 -22.45 -1.42 0.66
C ALA A 230 -23.19 -2.20 -0.43
N ARG A 231 -23.09 -1.77 -1.69
CA ARG A 231 -23.69 -2.49 -2.84
C ARG A 231 -23.17 -3.92 -2.95
N ILE A 232 -21.84 -4.11 -2.88
CA ILE A 232 -21.23 -5.44 -2.93
C ILE A 232 -21.75 -6.34 -1.81
N ARG A 233 -22.04 -5.79 -0.62
CA ARG A 233 -22.58 -6.57 0.50
C ARG A 233 -24.02 -6.97 0.30
N LEU A 234 -24.86 -6.05 -0.17
CA LEU A 234 -26.28 -6.29 -0.43
C LEU A 234 -26.48 -7.31 -1.56
N SER A 235 -25.58 -7.35 -2.55
CA SER A 235 -25.64 -8.31 -3.65
C SER A 235 -25.19 -9.73 -3.29
N ARG A 236 -24.67 -9.98 -2.08
CA ARG A 236 -24.33 -11.35 -1.65
C ARG A 236 -25.56 -12.00 -1.01
N PRO A 237 -26.12 -13.06 -1.60
CA PRO A 237 -27.24 -13.78 -1.00
C PRO A 237 -26.84 -14.26 0.39
N SER A 238 -27.68 -14.00 1.39
CA SER A 238 -27.60 -14.68 2.67
C SER A 238 -27.67 -16.18 2.39
N SER A 239 -26.60 -16.93 2.63
CA SER A 239 -26.71 -18.38 2.61
C SER A 239 -27.82 -18.78 3.59
N PRO A 240 -28.83 -19.54 3.17
CA PRO A 240 -29.90 -19.95 4.07
C PRO A 240 -29.27 -20.64 5.29
N SER A 241 -29.72 -20.27 6.50
CA SER A 241 -29.28 -20.93 7.72
C SER A 241 -29.44 -22.44 7.56
N PRO A 242 -28.41 -23.26 7.83
CA PRO A 242 -28.56 -24.70 7.88
C PRO A 242 -29.67 -25.02 8.88
N GLY A 243 -30.70 -25.70 8.39
CA GLY A 243 -32.06 -25.61 8.91
C GLY A 243 -32.25 -26.06 10.36
N CYS A 244 -33.33 -25.53 10.96
CA CYS A 244 -34.18 -26.36 11.80
C CYS A 244 -34.83 -27.42 10.89
N VAL A 245 -34.19 -28.57 10.76
CA VAL A 245 -34.88 -29.79 10.34
C VAL A 245 -35.68 -30.23 11.56
N SER A 246 -36.96 -29.87 11.63
CA SER A 246 -37.87 -30.44 12.62
C SER A 246 -37.98 -31.94 12.34
N LYS A 247 -37.60 -32.75 13.34
CA LYS A 247 -38.01 -34.15 13.41
C LYS A 247 -39.48 -34.24 13.77
#